data_AF-A0A8C5BBZ3-F1
#
_entry.id   AF-A0A8C5BBZ3-F1
#
_cell.length_a   1.000
_cell.length_b   1.000
_cell.length_c   1.000
_cell.angle_alpha   90.00
_cell.angle_beta   90.00
_cell.angle_gamma   90.00
#
_symmetry.space_group_name_H-M   'P 1'
#
loop_
_entity.id
_entity.type
_entity.pdbx_description
1 polymer ?
#
loop_
_entity_poly.entity_id
_entity_poly.type
_entity_poly.pdbx_seq_one_letter_code
_entity_poly.pdbx_strand_id
1 'polypeptide(L)'
;MRVSTVLLCVLFLWVEGSLADTPANCTYEDLLGTWVLQLSKGGHDKTVNCSNEATGVKMVTVTLEKLSVARDDLGNTGFFTLIYNQGFEVTINNYKWFGYFRGFFRIRRGSDECAIESIAVAATPIPSL
;
A
#
# COMPACT_ATOMS: atom_id res chain seq x y z
N MET A 1 -18.22 -47.63 9.68
CA MET A 1 -17.18 -46.60 9.55
C MET A 1 -16.80 -46.13 10.95
N ARG A 2 -15.51 -46.10 11.31
CA ARG A 2 -15.09 -45.67 12.66
C ARG A 2 -15.39 -44.17 12.81
N VAL A 3 -15.93 -43.76 13.97
CA VAL A 3 -16.23 -42.35 14.29
C VAL A 3 -15.04 -41.43 14.02
N SER A 4 -13.82 -41.94 14.27
CA SER A 4 -12.56 -41.26 13.97
C SER A 4 -12.38 -40.90 12.49
N THR A 5 -12.86 -41.73 11.55
CA THR A 5 -12.77 -41.47 10.11
C THR A 5 -13.76 -40.38 9.69
N VAL A 6 -14.95 -40.36 10.30
CA VAL A 6 -15.97 -39.32 10.06
C VAL A 6 -15.47 -37.96 10.56
N LEU A 7 -14.85 -37.94 11.75
CA LEU A 7 -14.29 -36.72 12.33
C LEU A 7 -13.17 -36.13 11.46
N LEU A 8 -12.31 -36.99 10.90
CA LEU A 8 -11.22 -36.58 10.01
C LEU A 8 -11.76 -35.98 8.71
N CYS A 9 -12.79 -36.57 8.12
CA CYS A 9 -13.43 -36.04 6.90
C CYS A 9 -14.11 -34.69 7.14
N VAL A 10 -14.74 -34.48 8.30
CA VAL A 10 -15.34 -33.18 8.66
C VAL A 10 -14.26 -32.09 8.83
N LEU A 11 -13.12 -32.43 9.41
CA LEU A 11 -11.98 -31.49 9.54
C LEU A 11 -11.42 -31.03 8.19
N PHE A 12 -11.34 -31.92 7.19
CA PHE A 12 -10.87 -31.55 5.85
C PHE A 12 -11.88 -30.71 5.05
N LEU A 13 -13.18 -30.83 5.36
CA LEU A 13 -14.23 -30.01 4.72
C LEU A 13 -14.31 -28.58 5.29
N TRP A 14 -13.64 -28.31 6.43
CA TRP A 14 -13.59 -27.00 7.07
C TRP A 14 -12.32 -26.19 6.77
N VAL A 15 -11.46 -26.68 5.88
CA VAL A 15 -10.35 -25.87 5.38
C VAL A 15 -10.89 -24.93 4.30
N GLU A 16 -11.46 -23.80 4.72
CA GLU A 16 -11.72 -22.70 3.80
C GLU A 16 -10.37 -22.22 3.25
N GLY A 17 -10.23 -22.22 1.92
CA GLY A 17 -9.01 -21.79 1.26
C GLY A 17 -8.70 -20.33 1.60
N SER A 18 -7.48 -20.04 2.05
CA SER A 18 -7.02 -18.68 2.26
C SER A 18 -6.67 -18.02 0.93
N LEU A 19 -7.45 -17.03 0.51
CA LEU A 19 -7.04 -16.10 -0.54
C LEU A 19 -6.09 -15.08 0.09
N ALA A 20 -4.79 -15.30 -0.08
CA ALA A 20 -3.75 -14.47 0.51
C ALA A 20 -3.38 -13.23 -0.34
N ASP A 21 -3.68 -13.28 -1.65
CA ASP A 21 -3.36 -12.21 -2.59
C ASP A 21 -4.59 -11.34 -2.89
N THR A 22 -4.35 -10.05 -3.16
CA THR A 22 -5.40 -9.19 -3.71
C THR A 22 -5.69 -9.57 -5.17
N PRO A 23 -6.88 -9.26 -5.70
CA PRO A 23 -7.21 -9.49 -7.11
C PRO A 23 -6.39 -8.65 -8.11
N ALA A 24 -5.45 -7.81 -7.64
CA ALA A 24 -4.62 -6.98 -8.50
C ALA A 24 -3.60 -7.82 -9.27
N ASN A 25 -3.33 -7.41 -10.51
CA ASN A 25 -2.29 -8.00 -11.35
C ASN A 25 -1.65 -6.91 -12.22
N CYS A 26 -1.02 -5.93 -11.56
CA CYS A 26 -0.41 -4.77 -12.21
C CYS A 26 1.07 -5.02 -12.52
N THR A 27 1.56 -4.41 -13.59
CA THR A 27 2.94 -4.54 -14.03
C THR A 27 3.83 -3.39 -13.54
N TYR A 28 5.13 -3.54 -13.70
CA TYR A 28 6.09 -2.47 -13.41
C TYR A 28 5.84 -1.22 -14.27
N GLU A 29 5.47 -1.39 -15.54
CA GLU A 29 5.21 -0.26 -16.43
C GLU A 29 3.95 0.50 -16.01
N ASP A 30 2.94 -0.19 -15.45
CA ASP A 30 1.73 0.45 -14.89
C ASP A 30 2.02 1.30 -13.64
N LEU A 31 3.14 1.04 -12.95
CA LEU A 31 3.56 1.79 -11.77
C LEU A 31 4.25 3.12 -12.12
N LEU A 32 4.85 3.22 -13.29
CA LEU A 32 5.64 4.39 -13.67
C LEU A 32 4.76 5.60 -13.97
N GLY A 33 5.32 6.79 -13.75
CA GLY A 33 4.65 8.06 -13.98
C GLY A 33 4.36 8.82 -12.70
N THR A 34 3.47 9.81 -12.81
CA THR A 34 3.21 10.76 -11.72
C THR A 34 1.95 10.36 -10.96
N TRP A 35 2.08 10.25 -9.65
CA TRP A 35 1.02 9.87 -8.71
C TRP A 35 0.68 11.02 -7.79
N VAL A 36 -0.62 11.28 -7.61
CA VAL A 36 -1.10 12.21 -6.59
C VAL A 36 -1.61 11.40 -5.40
N LEU A 37 -0.88 11.47 -4.29
CA LEU A 37 -1.23 10.84 -3.01
C LEU A 37 -2.12 11.81 -2.21
N GLN A 38 -3.38 11.45 -2.01
CA GLN A 38 -4.31 12.18 -1.15
C GLN A 38 -4.14 11.73 0.29
N LEU A 39 -3.91 12.64 1.22
CA LEU A 39 -3.52 12.33 2.59
C LEU A 39 -4.53 12.85 3.60
N SER A 40 -4.84 12.02 4.59
CA SER A 40 -5.60 12.37 5.78
C SER A 40 -5.00 13.51 6.59
N LYS A 41 -5.77 13.99 7.56
CA LYS A 41 -5.21 14.77 8.67
C LYS A 41 -4.08 13.99 9.33
N GLY A 42 -3.02 14.71 9.71
CA GLY A 42 -1.87 14.11 10.36
C GLY A 42 -2.06 13.87 11.87
N GLY A 43 -1.07 13.26 12.51
CA GLY A 43 -1.00 13.05 13.97
C GLY A 43 -1.56 11.72 14.45
N HIS A 44 -1.61 10.70 13.60
CA HIS A 44 -2.05 9.37 13.98
C HIS A 44 -0.88 8.48 14.47
N ASP A 45 -1.20 7.28 14.94
CA ASP A 45 -0.25 6.24 15.34
C ASP A 45 -0.59 4.90 14.64
N LYS A 46 0.07 3.80 15.01
CA LYS A 46 -0.18 2.45 14.44
C LYS A 46 -1.61 1.94 14.60
N THR A 47 -2.41 2.52 15.48
CA THR A 47 -3.78 2.08 15.75
C THR A 47 -4.79 2.70 14.80
N VAL A 48 -4.34 3.58 13.90
CA VAL A 48 -5.24 4.24 12.95
C VAL A 48 -5.93 3.23 12.04
N ASN A 49 -7.25 3.36 11.96
CA ASN A 49 -8.06 2.56 11.07
C ASN A 49 -8.15 3.25 9.70
N CYS A 50 -7.39 2.74 8.76
CA CYS A 50 -7.34 3.28 7.40
C CYS A 50 -8.55 2.92 6.52
N SER A 51 -9.45 2.04 6.99
CA SER A 51 -10.69 1.70 6.29
C SER A 51 -11.77 2.76 6.47
N ASN A 52 -11.68 3.57 7.53
CA ASN A 52 -12.60 4.66 7.77
C ASN A 52 -12.02 5.92 7.11
N GLU A 53 -12.72 6.44 6.11
CA GLU A 53 -12.31 7.59 5.29
C GLU A 53 -11.71 8.72 6.12
N ALA A 54 -10.55 9.16 5.68
CA ALA A 54 -9.76 10.08 6.45
C ALA A 54 -10.06 11.51 5.98
N THR A 55 -10.90 12.21 6.75
CA THR A 55 -11.29 13.59 6.50
C THR A 55 -10.08 14.52 6.66
N GLY A 56 -9.44 14.83 5.54
CA GLY A 56 -8.31 15.74 5.41
C GLY A 56 -7.72 15.50 4.03
N VAL A 57 -7.53 16.55 3.23
CA VAL A 57 -7.10 16.40 1.84
C VAL A 57 -5.82 17.21 1.64
N LYS A 58 -4.71 16.72 2.21
CA LYS A 58 -3.38 17.19 1.80
C LYS A 58 -2.96 16.35 0.60
N MET A 59 -2.56 16.97 -0.50
CA MET A 59 -2.08 16.25 -1.68
C MET A 59 -0.56 16.27 -1.73
N VAL A 60 0.05 15.15 -2.11
CA VAL A 60 1.48 15.03 -2.36
C VAL A 60 1.68 14.37 -3.72
N THR A 61 2.40 15.03 -4.60
CA THR A 61 2.75 14.49 -5.92
C THR A 61 4.09 13.77 -5.85
N VAL A 62 4.17 12.58 -6.43
CA VAL A 62 5.42 11.83 -6.60
C VAL A 62 5.50 11.29 -8.02
N THR A 63 6.61 11.52 -8.68
CA THR A 63 6.95 10.93 -9.97
C THR A 63 7.85 9.71 -9.76
N LEU A 64 7.46 8.57 -10.35
CA LEU A 64 8.18 7.30 -10.32
C LEU A 64 8.83 7.07 -11.69
N GLU A 65 10.16 7.05 -11.71
CA GLU A 65 10.99 6.94 -12.91
C GLU A 65 11.79 5.62 -12.92
N LYS A 66 12.02 5.07 -14.11
CA LYS A 66 12.90 3.90 -14.27
C LYS A 66 14.30 4.21 -13.70
N LEU A 67 14.98 3.31 -13.00
CA LEU A 67 14.63 1.92 -12.62
C LEU A 67 13.93 1.83 -11.25
N SER A 68 14.17 2.78 -10.36
CA SER A 68 13.64 2.76 -8.99
C SER A 68 13.70 4.15 -8.34
N VAL A 69 13.59 5.22 -9.13
CA VAL A 69 13.76 6.60 -8.65
C VAL A 69 12.41 7.23 -8.36
N ALA A 70 12.24 7.78 -7.16
CA ALA A 70 11.08 8.59 -6.80
C ALA A 70 11.50 10.06 -6.67
N ARG A 71 10.70 10.98 -7.20
CA ARG A 71 10.94 12.43 -7.12
C ARG A 71 9.66 13.16 -6.72
N ASP A 72 9.76 14.18 -5.86
CA ASP A 72 8.64 15.06 -5.53
C ASP A 72 8.78 16.45 -6.15
N ASP A 73 7.72 17.25 -6.05
CA ASP A 73 7.66 18.62 -6.59
C ASP A 73 8.66 19.58 -5.93
N LEU A 74 9.21 19.22 -4.75
CA LEU A 74 10.18 20.01 -4.01
C LEU A 74 11.62 19.66 -4.39
N GLY A 75 11.82 18.71 -5.31
CA GLY A 75 13.13 18.27 -5.78
C GLY A 75 13.81 17.24 -4.86
N ASN A 76 13.10 16.70 -3.86
CA ASN A 76 13.62 15.57 -3.09
C ASN A 76 13.66 14.34 -3.98
N THR A 77 14.66 13.50 -3.76
CA THR A 77 14.81 12.22 -4.43
C THR A 77 14.76 11.08 -3.42
N GLY A 78 14.24 9.96 -3.88
CA GLY A 78 14.05 8.76 -3.10
C GLY A 78 14.06 7.53 -4.00
N PHE A 79 13.58 6.41 -3.46
CA PHE A 79 13.49 5.17 -4.21
C PHE A 79 12.11 4.55 -4.08
N PHE A 80 11.72 3.76 -5.08
CA PHE A 80 10.52 2.93 -4.99
C PHE A 80 10.81 1.50 -5.38
N THR A 81 9.92 0.59 -5.01
CA THR A 81 9.93 -0.80 -5.44
C THR A 81 8.52 -1.29 -5.68
N LEU A 82 8.36 -2.11 -6.72
CA LEU A 82 7.15 -2.86 -7.00
C LEU A 82 7.10 -4.08 -6.08
N ILE A 83 5.95 -4.32 -5.46
CA ILE A 83 5.69 -5.50 -4.65
C ILE A 83 4.90 -6.48 -5.52
N TYR A 84 5.65 -7.35 -6.20
CA TYR A 84 5.16 -8.33 -7.16
C TYR A 84 4.20 -7.70 -8.20
N ASN A 85 2.90 -7.96 -8.11
CA ASN A 85 1.87 -7.35 -8.94
C ASN A 85 0.72 -6.72 -8.09
N GLN A 86 0.97 -6.58 -6.79
CA GLN A 86 -0.03 -6.30 -5.76
C GLN A 86 -0.04 -4.83 -5.38
N GLY A 87 1.16 -4.23 -5.28
CA GLY A 87 1.33 -2.88 -4.76
C GLY A 87 2.75 -2.38 -4.93
N PHE A 88 3.08 -1.32 -4.19
CA PHE A 88 4.39 -0.72 -4.25
C PHE A 88 4.74 -0.01 -2.94
N GLU A 89 6.04 0.18 -2.74
CA GLU A 89 6.58 0.98 -1.65
C GLU A 89 7.41 2.14 -2.22
N VAL A 90 7.19 3.37 -1.73
CA VAL A 90 7.99 4.56 -2.07
C VAL A 90 8.63 5.10 -0.81
N THR A 91 9.95 5.31 -0.81
CA THR A 91 10.67 5.96 0.27
C THR A 91 11.24 7.28 -0.24
N ILE A 92 10.75 8.41 0.27
CA ILE A 92 11.15 9.76 -0.15
C ILE A 92 10.98 10.75 1.01
N ASN A 93 11.89 11.72 1.13
CA ASN A 93 11.83 12.79 2.13
C ASN A 93 11.57 12.31 3.58
N ASN A 94 12.27 11.24 3.99
CA ASN A 94 12.11 10.56 5.30
C ASN A 94 10.73 9.90 5.57
N TYR A 95 9.86 9.80 4.56
CA TYR A 95 8.62 9.05 4.62
C TYR A 95 8.71 7.78 3.79
N LYS A 96 7.89 6.78 4.17
CA LYS A 96 7.64 5.58 3.41
C LYS A 96 6.14 5.50 3.09
N TRP A 97 5.82 5.18 1.85
CA TRP A 97 4.47 5.05 1.33
C TRP A 97 4.30 3.62 0.91
N PHE A 98 3.22 2.96 1.31
CA PHE A 98 2.94 1.58 0.93
C PHE A 98 1.47 1.47 0.53
N GLY A 99 1.19 0.93 -0.64
CA GLY A 99 -0.18 0.70 -1.07
C GLY A 99 -0.29 -0.43 -2.06
N TYR A 100 -1.46 -1.06 -2.06
CA TYR A 100 -1.94 -1.88 -3.15
C TYR A 100 -2.40 -0.98 -4.31
N PHE A 101 -2.39 -1.48 -5.54
CA PHE A 101 -2.87 -0.72 -6.71
C PHE A 101 -4.36 -0.32 -6.63
N ARG A 102 -5.09 -0.81 -5.63
CA ARG A 102 -6.47 -0.45 -5.30
C ARG A 102 -6.66 0.04 -3.85
N GLY A 103 -5.60 0.48 -3.15
CA GLY A 103 -5.70 1.08 -1.81
C GLY A 103 -4.34 1.42 -1.19
N PHE A 104 -4.19 2.58 -0.55
CA PHE A 104 -2.89 3.13 -0.14
C PHE A 104 -2.79 3.38 1.37
N PHE A 105 -1.57 3.37 1.93
CA PHE A 105 -1.23 3.72 3.32
C PHE A 105 0.18 4.35 3.40
N ARG A 106 0.52 5.00 4.52
CA ARG A 106 1.84 5.66 4.75
C ARG A 106 2.45 5.19 6.07
N ILE A 107 3.77 5.03 6.10
CA ILE A 107 4.57 4.60 7.26
C ILE A 107 5.78 5.55 7.39
N ARG A 108 6.15 6.04 8.58
CA ARG A 108 7.39 6.83 8.75
C ARG A 108 8.61 5.89 8.82
N ARG A 109 9.77 6.29 8.27
CA ARG A 109 11.00 5.49 8.35
C ARG A 109 11.77 5.81 9.64
N GLY A 110 12.24 4.79 10.37
CA GLY A 110 13.25 4.96 11.43
C GLY A 110 12.75 5.00 12.88
N SER A 111 11.47 4.74 13.13
CA SER A 111 10.99 4.34 14.46
C SER A 111 10.60 2.87 14.39
N ASP A 112 11.24 2.06 15.24
CA ASP A 112 10.84 0.71 15.67
C ASP A 112 9.41 0.65 16.24
N GLU A 113 8.75 1.80 16.31
CA GLU A 113 7.34 2.02 16.57
C GLU A 113 6.67 2.58 15.30
N CYS A 114 5.68 1.86 14.75
CA CYS A 114 4.82 2.35 13.67
C CYS A 114 4.09 3.66 14.09
N ALA A 115 4.71 4.82 13.92
CA ALA A 115 4.05 6.11 14.04
C ALA A 115 3.46 6.46 12.66
N ILE A 116 2.19 6.13 12.43
CA ILE A 116 1.50 6.48 11.18
C ILE A 116 1.09 7.95 11.26
N GLU A 117 1.92 8.85 10.78
CA GLU A 117 1.60 10.26 10.91
C GLU A 117 0.37 10.69 10.09
N SER A 118 0.05 10.06 8.95
CA SER A 118 -1.16 10.32 8.14
C SER A 118 -1.41 9.12 7.21
N ILE A 119 -2.59 9.01 6.62
CA ILE A 119 -2.99 7.91 5.72
C ILE A 119 -3.10 8.43 4.30
N ALA A 120 -2.51 7.74 3.32
CA ALA A 120 -2.80 8.00 1.91
C ALA A 120 -4.15 7.37 1.56
N VAL A 121 -5.20 8.16 1.34
CA VAL A 121 -6.57 7.70 1.08
C VAL A 121 -6.76 7.29 -0.38
N ALA A 122 -6.02 7.91 -1.29
CA ALA A 122 -6.06 7.60 -2.71
C ALA A 122 -4.70 7.89 -3.35
N ALA A 123 -4.35 7.12 -4.36
CA ALA A 123 -3.31 7.47 -5.31
C ALA A 123 -3.90 7.34 -6.71
N THR A 124 -3.92 8.45 -7.43
CA THR A 124 -4.38 8.49 -8.82
C THR A 124 -3.19 8.76 -9.72
N PRO A 125 -2.91 7.89 -10.71
CA PRO A 125 -1.92 8.21 -11.73
C PRO A 125 -2.45 9.38 -12.56
N ILE A 126 -1.58 10.33 -12.90
CA ILE A 126 -1.88 11.37 -13.88
C ILE A 126 -1.70 10.71 -15.26
N PRO A 127 -2.76 10.54 -16.06
CA PRO A 127 -2.62 9.93 -17.38
C PRO A 127 -1.68 10.78 -18.23
N SER A 128 -0.65 10.15 -18.79
CA SER A 128 0.16 10.74 -19.85
C SER A 128 -0.74 10.95 -21.09
N LEU A 129 -0.82 12.20 -21.57
CA LEU A 129 -1.49 12.57 -22.82
C LEU A 129 -0.91 11.83 -24.02
#